data_AF-A0A5A7PS38-F1
#
_entry.id   AF-A0A5A7PS38-F1
#
_cell.length_a   1.000
_cell.length_b   1.000
_cell.length_c   1.000
_cell.angle_alpha   90.00
_cell.angle_beta   90.00
_cell.angle_gamma   90.00
#
_symmetry.space_group_name_H-M   'P 1'
#
loop_
_entity.id
_entity.type
_entity.pdbx_description
1 polymer ?
#
loop_
_entity_poly.entity_id
_entity_poly.type
_entity_poly.pdbx_seq_one_letter_code
_entity_poly.pdbx_strand_id
1 'polypeptide(L)'
;MMVDFGRASTGVPSVHSPASAWHPVHTGISHTTTSTLHVSAQLLLGATKYKLTAFRLKAMAEETLSTPKIDSKSSPSAKRQALISLSDKKDLALLGNGLQDLGITIVSTGGTASALETFGVSVTKVEELTQFPEMLDGRVKTLHPNIHGGILARRDQDNHMEALENHGISTFDVVVVNLYPFYDKVSSSAGISFEDGIENIDIGGPAMIRAAAKNHKDVLVVVDSNDYPALLEYLQGGQKDQHFRRRLAWKAFQHVASYDSAVAEWLWKQTEGDKFPLSMTVPLSHKTSLRYGENPHQKAAFYVDKSLVEVNAGGIATAIQHHGKEMSYNNYLDADAAWNCVCEFSKPTCVVVKHTNPCGVASRDDIIEAYRLAVKADPVSAFGSIVAFNVEVDEALARDIREFRSPTDGETRMFYEIVVAPKYSEKGLEVLRGKSKTLRILEASKNDRGKLSLRQVGGGWLAQEADDLTPEDINFNVVSEKGPEQNEFQDARFAWLCVKHVKSNAIVIAKVSLS
;
A
#
# COMPACT_ATOMS: atom_id res chain seq x y z
N MET A 1 43.82 -7.44 -1.59
CA MET A 1 43.62 -8.55 -0.63
C MET A 1 42.42 -9.34 -1.09
N MET A 2 42.67 -10.55 -1.59
CA MET A 2 41.64 -11.51 -2.03
C MET A 2 40.98 -12.14 -0.80
N VAL A 3 39.66 -12.33 -0.86
CA VAL A 3 38.88 -13.09 0.12
C VAL A 3 38.56 -14.43 -0.51
N ASP A 4 39.03 -15.48 0.15
CA ASP A 4 38.92 -16.88 -0.24
C ASP A 4 37.53 -17.42 0.17
N PHE A 5 36.80 -17.99 -0.80
CA PHE A 5 35.53 -18.67 -0.55
C PHE A 5 35.82 -20.17 -0.43
N GLY A 6 35.49 -20.74 0.74
CA GLY A 6 35.71 -22.14 1.07
C GLY A 6 35.24 -23.12 -0.02
N ARG A 7 36.16 -23.99 -0.44
CA ARG A 7 35.94 -25.10 -1.36
C ARG A 7 35.05 -26.18 -0.75
N ALA A 8 33.99 -26.55 -1.47
CA ALA A 8 33.38 -27.88 -1.39
C ALA A 8 34.13 -28.82 -2.36
N SER A 9 34.56 -29.97 -1.85
CA SER A 9 35.24 -31.03 -2.62
C SER A 9 34.23 -31.91 -3.35
N THR A 10 34.27 -31.95 -4.68
CA THR A 10 33.64 -32.99 -5.49
C THR A 10 34.71 -33.72 -6.30
N GLY A 11 34.96 -34.98 -5.94
CA GLY A 11 35.78 -35.89 -6.73
C GLY A 11 34.91 -36.57 -7.80
N VAL A 12 35.35 -36.52 -9.06
CA VAL A 12 34.81 -37.32 -10.17
C VAL A 12 36.01 -37.97 -10.87
N PRO A 13 36.00 -39.29 -11.12
CA PRO A 13 37.09 -39.95 -11.83
C PRO A 13 36.92 -39.85 -13.35
N SER A 14 38.06 -39.70 -14.03
CA SER A 14 38.25 -39.68 -15.48
C SER A 14 38.05 -41.05 -16.12
N VAL A 15 37.35 -41.11 -17.27
CA VAL A 15 37.39 -42.25 -18.18
C VAL A 15 37.73 -41.77 -19.59
N HIS A 16 38.70 -42.48 -20.19
CA HIS A 16 39.27 -42.28 -21.51
C HIS A 16 38.27 -42.47 -22.67
N SER A 17 38.48 -41.76 -23.78
CA SER A 17 37.97 -42.13 -25.10
C SER A 17 39.06 -41.87 -26.15
N PRO A 18 39.33 -42.80 -27.09
CA PRO A 18 40.28 -42.58 -28.17
C PRO A 18 39.60 -42.07 -29.45
N ALA A 19 40.38 -41.31 -30.21
CA ALA A 19 40.04 -40.67 -31.46
C ALA A 19 40.10 -41.59 -32.69
N SER A 20 39.33 -41.26 -33.73
CA SER A 20 39.65 -41.37 -35.18
C SER A 20 38.42 -40.90 -35.98
N ALA A 21 38.45 -40.46 -37.23
CA ALA A 21 39.39 -39.77 -38.11
C ALA A 21 38.64 -39.52 -39.43
N TRP A 22 38.67 -38.28 -39.95
CA TRP A 22 38.75 -37.89 -41.39
C TRP A 22 37.56 -38.07 -42.38
N HIS A 23 36.97 -36.90 -42.71
CA HIS A 23 36.85 -36.24 -44.04
C HIS A 23 35.97 -36.79 -45.22
N PRO A 24 35.54 -35.89 -46.15
CA PRO A 24 34.19 -35.81 -46.72
C PRO A 24 34.11 -36.18 -48.22
N VAL A 25 32.91 -36.14 -48.83
CA VAL A 25 32.61 -35.61 -50.19
C VAL A 25 31.10 -35.69 -50.53
N HIS A 26 30.68 -34.72 -51.36
CA HIS A 26 29.37 -34.37 -51.91
C HIS A 26 28.49 -35.43 -52.60
N THR A 27 27.18 -35.09 -52.65
CA THR A 27 26.13 -35.18 -53.72
C THR A 27 24.80 -35.60 -53.04
N GLY A 28 23.60 -35.06 -53.25
CA GLY A 28 23.00 -34.05 -54.12
C GLY A 28 21.52 -34.46 -54.33
N ILE A 29 20.56 -33.53 -54.07
CA ILE A 29 19.17 -33.47 -54.62
C ILE A 29 18.17 -34.54 -54.06
N SER A 30 16.90 -34.33 -53.69
CA SER A 30 15.90 -33.24 -53.70
C SER A 30 14.72 -33.56 -52.75
N HIS A 31 13.88 -32.53 -52.53
CA HIS A 31 12.45 -32.48 -52.15
C HIS A 31 12.07 -31.99 -50.72
N THR A 32 11.83 -30.66 -50.67
CA THR A 32 10.56 -29.95 -50.30
C THR A 32 9.72 -30.57 -49.17
N THR A 33 9.37 -29.86 -48.08
CA THR A 33 8.67 -28.56 -48.02
C THR A 33 8.89 -27.85 -46.66
N THR A 34 9.03 -26.52 -46.67
CA THR A 34 8.95 -25.66 -45.47
C THR A 34 8.17 -24.39 -45.84
N SER A 35 7.23 -23.98 -44.98
CA SER A 35 6.48 -22.73 -45.09
C SER A 35 6.94 -21.75 -44.00
N THR A 36 7.63 -20.70 -44.42
CA THR A 36 7.81 -19.45 -43.67
C THR A 36 7.77 -18.32 -44.69
N LEU A 37 6.88 -17.35 -44.50
CA LEU A 37 6.84 -16.13 -45.32
C LEU A 37 7.11 -14.91 -44.43
N HIS A 38 8.25 -14.29 -44.68
CA HIS A 38 8.50 -12.88 -44.40
C HIS A 38 7.65 -12.00 -45.33
N VAL A 39 7.21 -10.84 -44.84
CA VAL A 39 6.74 -9.75 -45.69
C VAL A 39 7.57 -8.50 -45.41
N SER A 40 8.26 -8.06 -46.45
CA SER A 40 8.96 -6.78 -46.58
C SER A 40 8.13 -5.79 -47.38
N ALA A 41 8.29 -4.51 -47.06
CA ALA A 41 7.60 -3.37 -47.63
C ALA A 41 7.90 -3.11 -49.12
N GLN A 42 6.90 -2.63 -49.88
CA GLN A 42 7.09 -1.71 -51.00
C GLN A 42 5.81 -0.93 -51.35
N LEU A 43 6.03 0.36 -51.62
CA LEU A 43 5.07 1.38 -52.07
C LEU A 43 4.35 1.01 -53.38
N LEU A 44 3.07 1.41 -53.49
CA LEU A 44 2.42 1.70 -54.77
C LEU A 44 1.52 2.93 -54.63
N LEU A 45 1.76 3.91 -55.51
CA LEU A 45 1.02 5.15 -55.67
C LEU A 45 -0.35 4.91 -56.31
N GLY A 46 -1.40 5.52 -55.74
CA GLY A 46 -2.72 5.65 -56.35
C GLY A 46 -3.34 6.98 -55.91
N ALA A 47 -3.45 7.92 -56.84
CA ALA A 47 -3.91 9.29 -56.59
C ALA A 47 -5.45 9.40 -56.67
N THR A 48 -6.08 9.95 -55.63
CA THR A 48 -7.44 10.50 -55.71
C THR A 48 -7.48 11.83 -54.97
N LYS A 49 -7.77 12.91 -55.70
CA LYS A 49 -7.78 14.30 -55.24
C LYS A 49 -8.99 14.57 -54.34
N TYR A 50 -8.76 14.97 -53.10
CA TYR A 50 -9.72 15.77 -52.32
C TYR A 50 -9.13 17.17 -52.09
N LYS A 51 -9.87 18.20 -52.50
CA LYS A 51 -9.56 19.61 -52.24
C LYS A 51 -9.77 19.89 -50.75
N LEU A 52 -8.70 20.18 -50.02
CA LEU A 52 -8.78 20.88 -48.74
C LEU A 52 -8.52 22.37 -48.98
N THR A 53 -9.54 23.18 -48.78
CA THR A 53 -9.48 24.64 -48.68
C THR A 53 -8.80 25.01 -47.38
N ALA A 54 -7.58 25.55 -47.46
CA ALA A 54 -6.87 26.10 -46.31
C ALA A 54 -7.40 27.51 -45.99
N PHE A 55 -8.10 27.67 -44.86
CA PHE A 55 -8.32 28.99 -44.29
C PHE A 55 -7.12 29.36 -43.40
N ARG A 56 -6.25 30.23 -43.92
CA ARG A 56 -5.35 31.06 -43.11
C ARG A 56 -6.19 32.16 -42.47
N LEU A 57 -6.32 32.17 -41.15
CA LEU A 57 -6.74 33.37 -40.42
C LEU A 57 -5.50 34.07 -39.89
N LYS A 58 -5.33 35.30 -40.38
CA LYS A 58 -4.28 36.25 -40.04
C LYS A 58 -4.49 36.79 -38.62
N ALA A 59 -3.37 37.06 -37.96
CA ALA A 59 -3.28 38.03 -36.88
C ALA A 59 -3.80 39.40 -37.36
N MET A 60 -4.55 40.09 -36.49
CA MET A 60 -4.76 41.54 -36.59
C MET A 60 -4.41 42.17 -35.26
N ALA A 61 -3.55 43.18 -35.35
CA ALA A 61 -3.20 44.11 -34.28
C ALA A 61 -4.08 45.37 -34.41
N GLU A 62 -4.25 46.01 -33.25
CA GLU A 62 -4.52 47.45 -33.03
C GLU A 62 -5.75 48.09 -33.68
N GLU A 63 -6.75 48.36 -32.85
CA GLU A 63 -7.50 49.62 -32.89
C GLU A 63 -7.48 50.27 -31.50
N THR A 64 -6.72 51.36 -31.40
CA THR A 64 -6.72 52.31 -30.28
C THR A 64 -8.01 53.10 -30.27
N LEU A 65 -8.82 52.92 -29.22
CA LEU A 65 -9.85 53.88 -28.81
C LEU A 65 -9.54 54.34 -27.38
N SER A 66 -9.17 55.61 -27.27
CA SER A 66 -8.94 56.32 -26.02
C SER A 66 -10.28 56.66 -25.33
N THR A 67 -10.48 56.13 -24.12
CA THR A 67 -11.51 56.57 -23.18
C THR A 67 -10.87 57.01 -21.86
N PRO A 68 -11.48 57.96 -21.13
CA PRO A 68 -10.78 58.77 -20.15
C PRO A 68 -10.48 57.98 -18.87
N LYS A 69 -9.32 58.30 -18.27
CA LYS A 69 -8.88 57.81 -16.96
C LYS A 69 -9.96 58.08 -15.91
N ILE A 70 -10.60 57.02 -15.44
CA ILE A 70 -11.36 57.03 -14.20
C ILE A 70 -10.36 56.77 -13.08
N ASP A 71 -10.29 57.70 -12.14
CA ASP A 71 -9.43 57.62 -10.96
C ASP A 71 -9.60 56.28 -10.24
N SER A 72 -8.47 55.66 -9.94
CA SER A 72 -8.35 54.42 -9.19
C SER A 72 -8.91 54.60 -7.78
N LYS A 73 -10.21 54.35 -7.61
CA LYS A 73 -10.77 54.02 -6.30
C LYS A 73 -10.14 52.71 -5.86
N SER A 74 -9.48 52.74 -4.70
CA SER A 74 -8.99 51.56 -3.99
C SER A 74 -10.06 50.48 -3.98
N SER A 75 -9.81 49.36 -4.67
CA SER A 75 -10.70 48.20 -4.66
C SER A 75 -10.85 47.71 -3.21
N PRO A 76 -12.08 47.51 -2.69
CA PRO A 76 -12.25 46.79 -1.44
C PRO A 76 -11.56 45.43 -1.61
N SER A 77 -10.72 45.03 -0.67
CA SER A 77 -10.07 43.70 -0.74
C SER A 77 -11.16 42.66 -0.96
N ALA A 78 -11.09 41.91 -2.06
CA ALA A 78 -12.05 40.86 -2.35
C ALA A 78 -12.21 39.96 -1.10
N LYS A 79 -13.45 39.78 -0.63
CA LYS A 79 -13.72 38.97 0.57
C LYS A 79 -13.25 37.54 0.30
N ARG A 80 -12.38 37.03 1.16
CA ARG A 80 -11.89 35.65 1.05
C ARG A 80 -13.02 34.66 1.26
N GLN A 81 -13.03 33.56 0.50
CA GLN A 81 -14.07 32.53 0.59
C GLN A 81 -13.50 31.12 0.77
N ALA A 82 -14.18 30.32 1.59
CA ALA A 82 -13.91 28.90 1.78
C ALA A 82 -15.11 28.06 1.33
N LEU A 83 -14.89 27.08 0.45
CA LEU A 83 -15.89 26.08 0.10
C LEU A 83 -15.68 24.83 0.95
N ILE A 84 -16.70 24.42 1.70
CA ILE A 84 -16.64 23.27 2.60
C ILE A 84 -17.72 22.25 2.20
N SER A 85 -17.33 20.99 1.95
CA SER A 85 -18.27 19.90 1.67
C SER A 85 -17.75 18.60 2.26
N LEU A 86 -18.33 18.16 3.37
CA LEU A 86 -17.81 17.05 4.15
C LEU A 86 -18.84 15.93 4.34
N SER A 87 -18.39 14.70 4.09
CA SER A 87 -19.06 13.51 4.59
C SER A 87 -18.79 13.35 6.08
N ASP A 88 -17.52 13.24 6.47
CA ASP A 88 -17.06 13.21 7.87
C ASP A 88 -16.89 14.62 8.42
N LYS A 89 -17.61 14.93 9.50
CA LYS A 89 -17.68 16.26 10.13
C LYS A 89 -16.78 16.36 11.37
N LYS A 90 -15.82 15.44 11.53
CA LYS A 90 -14.81 15.52 12.57
C LYS A 90 -14.10 16.89 12.55
N ASP A 91 -13.97 17.49 13.74
CA ASP A 91 -13.33 18.80 13.98
C ASP A 91 -13.92 19.97 13.17
N LEU A 92 -15.16 19.86 12.71
CA LEU A 92 -15.83 20.90 11.92
C LEU A 92 -15.97 22.23 12.67
N ALA A 93 -16.20 22.19 13.99
CA ALA A 93 -16.30 23.39 14.81
C ALA A 93 -14.96 24.16 14.86
N LEU A 94 -13.83 23.46 14.95
CA LEU A 94 -12.49 24.07 14.93
C LEU A 94 -12.26 24.79 13.60
N LEU A 95 -12.55 24.11 12.49
CA LEU A 95 -12.39 24.68 11.14
C LEU A 95 -13.30 25.88 10.93
N GLY A 96 -14.60 25.74 11.22
CA GLY A 96 -15.62 26.77 10.98
C GLY A 96 -15.34 28.06 11.74
N ASN A 97 -15.12 27.95 13.06
CA ASN A 97 -14.81 29.10 13.91
C ASN A 97 -13.49 29.76 13.49
N GLY A 98 -12.43 28.96 13.25
CA GLY A 98 -11.14 29.50 12.85
C GLY A 98 -11.17 30.27 11.52
N LEU A 99 -11.94 29.80 10.54
CA LEU A 99 -12.13 30.52 9.27
C LEU A 99 -12.96 31.80 9.45
N GLN A 100 -14.00 31.76 10.28
CA GLN A 100 -14.85 32.91 10.58
C GLN A 100 -14.07 34.01 11.32
N ASP A 101 -13.24 33.65 12.31
CA ASP A 101 -12.37 34.57 13.04
C ASP A 101 -11.35 35.28 12.14
N LEU A 102 -10.98 34.62 11.03
CA LEU A 102 -10.12 35.16 9.98
C LEU A 102 -10.87 36.03 8.96
N GLY A 103 -12.18 36.23 9.13
CA GLY A 103 -13.04 36.97 8.23
C GLY A 103 -13.26 36.29 6.88
N ILE A 104 -13.09 34.97 6.81
CA ILE A 104 -13.31 34.18 5.59
C ILE A 104 -14.78 33.79 5.52
N THR A 105 -15.43 34.12 4.41
CA THR A 105 -16.83 33.75 4.17
C THR A 105 -16.91 32.26 3.83
N ILE A 106 -17.80 31.52 4.50
CA ILE A 106 -17.95 30.08 4.29
C ILE A 106 -19.11 29.80 3.35
N VAL A 107 -18.83 29.03 2.30
CA VAL A 107 -19.81 28.46 1.37
C VAL A 107 -19.85 26.96 1.60
N SER A 108 -21.03 26.36 1.74
CA SER A 108 -21.12 24.92 2.04
C SER A 108 -22.35 24.24 1.47
N THR A 109 -22.25 22.94 1.21
CA THR A 109 -23.38 22.08 0.82
C THR A 109 -24.32 21.80 2.00
N GLY A 110 -25.62 21.56 1.73
CA GLY A 110 -26.69 21.47 2.73
C GLY A 110 -26.34 20.79 4.06
N GLY A 111 -26.02 19.49 4.05
CA GLY A 111 -25.73 18.76 5.30
C GLY A 111 -24.51 19.24 6.10
N THR A 112 -23.52 19.86 5.43
CA THR A 112 -22.37 20.48 6.11
C THR A 112 -22.70 21.89 6.59
N ALA A 113 -23.51 22.64 5.82
CA ALA A 113 -23.97 23.97 6.18
C ALA A 113 -24.79 23.93 7.47
N SER A 114 -25.76 23.03 7.57
CA SER A 114 -26.58 22.87 8.78
C SER A 114 -25.73 22.52 10.00
N ALA A 115 -24.69 21.71 9.86
CA ALA A 115 -23.81 21.39 10.97
C ALA A 115 -22.99 22.61 11.44
N LEU A 116 -22.44 23.38 10.51
CA LEU A 116 -21.73 24.63 10.82
C LEU A 116 -22.63 25.66 11.51
N GLU A 117 -23.87 25.81 11.05
CA GLU A 117 -24.87 26.70 11.64
C GLU A 117 -25.14 26.36 13.12
N THR A 118 -25.12 25.07 13.51
CA THR A 118 -25.29 24.68 14.93
C THR A 118 -24.16 25.17 15.84
N PHE A 119 -23.00 25.49 15.29
CA PHE A 119 -21.87 26.09 16.03
C PHE A 119 -21.87 27.63 16.00
N GLY A 120 -22.90 28.26 15.44
CA GLY A 120 -22.99 29.71 15.30
C GLY A 120 -22.19 30.28 14.13
N VAL A 121 -21.70 29.41 13.23
CA VAL A 121 -20.94 29.82 12.05
C VAL A 121 -21.89 30.27 10.94
N SER A 122 -21.66 31.47 10.40
CA SER A 122 -22.44 31.98 9.26
C SER A 122 -22.01 31.28 7.96
N VAL A 123 -22.99 30.76 7.23
CA VAL A 123 -22.76 29.98 6.01
C VAL A 123 -23.65 30.48 4.88
N THR A 124 -23.06 30.64 3.69
CA THR A 124 -23.78 30.76 2.43
C THR A 124 -23.96 29.36 1.84
N LYS A 125 -25.18 28.99 1.49
CA LYS A 125 -25.43 27.67 0.90
C LYS A 125 -25.00 27.63 -0.58
N VAL A 126 -24.53 26.47 -1.05
CA VAL A 126 -24.11 26.31 -2.45
C VAL A 126 -25.24 26.64 -3.42
N GLU A 127 -26.47 26.29 -3.09
CA GLU A 127 -27.67 26.52 -3.91
C GLU A 127 -27.94 28.03 -4.10
N GLU A 128 -27.58 28.86 -3.12
CA GLU A 128 -27.66 30.33 -3.21
C GLU A 128 -26.62 30.88 -4.20
N LEU A 129 -25.45 30.25 -4.30
CA LEU A 129 -24.40 30.66 -5.23
C LEU A 129 -24.68 30.17 -6.66
N THR A 130 -25.18 28.96 -6.81
CA THR A 130 -25.43 28.35 -8.13
C THR A 130 -26.75 28.80 -8.73
N GLN A 131 -27.71 29.25 -7.91
CA GLN A 131 -29.11 29.49 -8.31
C GLN A 131 -29.72 28.23 -8.97
N PHE A 132 -29.23 27.06 -8.55
CA PHE A 132 -29.61 25.76 -9.12
C PHE A 132 -29.84 24.77 -7.98
N PRO A 133 -30.98 24.05 -7.97
CA PRO A 133 -31.30 23.11 -6.91
C PRO A 133 -30.40 21.87 -6.98
N GLU A 134 -30.31 21.15 -5.86
CA GLU A 134 -29.77 19.80 -5.84
C GLU A 134 -30.64 18.87 -6.73
N MET A 135 -30.01 18.08 -7.60
CA MET A 135 -30.69 17.21 -8.55
C MET A 135 -30.17 15.77 -8.49
N LEU A 136 -31.02 14.84 -8.98
CA LEU A 136 -30.72 13.41 -9.11
C LEU A 136 -30.26 12.80 -7.78
N ASP A 137 -31.05 13.01 -6.73
CA ASP A 137 -30.82 12.49 -5.38
C ASP A 137 -29.43 12.87 -4.81
N GLY A 138 -28.97 14.08 -5.13
CA GLY A 138 -27.72 14.64 -4.64
C GLY A 138 -26.47 14.31 -5.44
N ARG A 139 -26.62 13.59 -6.57
CA ARG A 139 -25.54 13.32 -7.53
C ARG A 139 -25.03 14.60 -8.19
N VAL A 140 -25.90 15.59 -8.40
CA VAL A 140 -25.54 16.87 -9.04
C VAL A 140 -25.88 18.03 -8.10
N LYS A 141 -24.86 18.43 -7.32
CA LYS A 141 -24.92 19.57 -6.37
C LYS A 141 -23.85 20.63 -6.63
N THR A 142 -22.60 20.21 -6.83
CA THR A 142 -21.43 21.11 -6.94
C THR A 142 -20.79 21.14 -8.32
N LEU A 143 -21.27 20.31 -9.25
CA LEU A 143 -20.80 20.25 -10.64
C LEU A 143 -21.34 21.45 -11.46
N HIS A 144 -20.97 22.66 -11.06
CA HIS A 144 -21.49 23.91 -11.61
C HIS A 144 -20.36 24.91 -11.94
N PRO A 145 -20.47 25.71 -13.02
CA PRO A 145 -19.48 26.74 -13.35
C PRO A 145 -19.23 27.76 -12.24
N ASN A 146 -20.24 28.17 -11.48
CA ASN A 146 -20.05 29.11 -10.35
C ASN A 146 -19.16 28.52 -9.24
N ILE A 147 -19.07 27.19 -9.14
CA ILE A 147 -18.17 26.50 -8.22
C ILE A 147 -16.80 26.32 -8.87
N HIS A 148 -16.75 25.60 -10.00
CA HIS A 148 -15.48 25.25 -10.62
C HIS A 148 -14.76 26.44 -11.25
N GLY A 149 -15.47 27.44 -11.76
CA GLY A 149 -14.90 28.71 -12.23
C GLY A 149 -14.24 29.48 -11.10
N GLY A 150 -14.90 29.57 -9.94
CA GLY A 150 -14.34 30.19 -8.74
C GLY A 150 -13.12 29.46 -8.17
N ILE A 151 -13.01 28.16 -8.40
CA ILE A 151 -11.85 27.34 -7.99
C ILE A 151 -10.72 27.41 -9.03
N LEU A 152 -11.01 27.34 -10.33
CA LEU A 152 -10.01 27.15 -11.40
C LEU A 152 -9.49 28.45 -12.01
N ALA A 153 -10.14 29.59 -11.76
CA ALA A 153 -9.66 30.87 -12.25
C ALA A 153 -8.26 31.15 -11.71
N ARG A 154 -7.36 31.45 -12.64
CA ARG A 154 -6.00 31.86 -12.33
C ARG A 154 -6.02 33.35 -12.06
N ARG A 155 -5.65 33.74 -10.84
CA ARG A 155 -5.72 35.14 -10.41
C ARG A 155 -4.63 36.01 -11.03
N ASP A 156 -3.62 35.38 -11.63
CA ASP A 156 -2.55 36.02 -12.38
C ASP A 156 -2.84 36.14 -13.89
N GLN A 157 -4.09 35.93 -14.31
CA GLN A 157 -4.53 36.04 -15.70
C GLN A 157 -5.75 36.96 -15.79
N ASP A 158 -5.56 38.17 -16.32
CA ASP A 158 -6.62 39.20 -16.35
C ASP A 158 -7.88 38.72 -17.08
N ASN A 159 -7.73 38.00 -18.19
CA ASN A 159 -8.86 37.45 -18.95
C ASN A 159 -9.67 36.40 -18.16
N HIS A 160 -9.07 35.69 -17.20
CA HIS A 160 -9.83 34.79 -16.32
C HIS A 160 -10.66 35.61 -15.32
N MET A 161 -10.08 36.66 -14.73
CA MET A 161 -10.76 37.50 -13.76
C MET A 161 -11.90 38.30 -14.40
N GLU A 162 -11.68 38.83 -15.61
CA GLU A 162 -12.73 39.48 -16.41
C GLU A 162 -13.87 38.52 -16.74
N ALA A 163 -13.55 37.27 -17.12
CA ALA A 163 -14.56 36.26 -17.37
C ALA A 163 -15.39 35.94 -16.11
N LEU A 164 -14.77 35.87 -14.92
CA LEU A 164 -15.49 35.70 -13.67
C LEU A 164 -16.41 36.88 -13.37
N GLU A 165 -15.91 38.11 -13.51
CA GLU A 165 -16.67 39.33 -13.26
C GLU A 165 -17.90 39.43 -14.19
N ASN A 166 -17.71 39.19 -15.49
CA ASN A 166 -18.77 39.21 -16.50
C ASN A 166 -19.90 38.20 -16.22
N HIS A 167 -19.62 37.12 -15.48
CA HIS A 167 -20.59 36.08 -15.12
C HIS A 167 -21.01 36.13 -13.65
N GLY A 168 -20.56 37.14 -12.89
CA GLY A 168 -20.88 37.27 -11.46
C GLY A 168 -20.33 36.13 -10.59
N ILE A 169 -19.23 35.50 -11.00
CA ILE A 169 -18.62 34.37 -10.28
C ILE A 169 -17.55 34.88 -9.32
N SER A 170 -17.62 34.47 -8.06
CA SER A 170 -16.61 34.80 -7.04
C SER A 170 -15.54 33.71 -6.93
N THR A 171 -14.35 34.07 -6.46
CA THR A 171 -13.23 33.13 -6.28
C THR A 171 -13.24 32.45 -4.92
N PHE A 172 -12.75 31.21 -4.85
CA PHE A 172 -12.46 30.52 -3.59
C PHE A 172 -10.97 30.57 -3.25
N ASP A 173 -10.65 30.78 -1.97
CA ASP A 173 -9.28 30.73 -1.42
C ASP A 173 -8.97 29.39 -0.75
N VAL A 174 -9.99 28.75 -0.20
CA VAL A 174 -9.89 27.48 0.51
C VAL A 174 -10.98 26.54 0.02
N VAL A 175 -10.64 25.28 -0.20
CA VAL A 175 -11.57 24.19 -0.52
C VAL A 175 -11.29 23.06 0.45
N VAL A 176 -12.28 22.72 1.30
CA VAL A 176 -12.17 21.67 2.30
C VAL A 176 -13.20 20.59 1.99
N VAL A 177 -12.73 19.44 1.51
CA VAL A 177 -13.59 18.37 1.01
C VAL A 177 -13.03 17.02 1.43
N ASN A 178 -13.85 16.21 2.10
CA ASN A 178 -13.60 14.78 2.26
C ASN A 178 -14.71 13.98 1.58
N LEU A 179 -14.33 12.81 1.06
CA LEU A 179 -15.18 12.01 0.20
C LEU A 179 -16.17 11.17 1.00
N TYR A 180 -17.18 10.65 0.32
CA TYR A 180 -18.02 9.60 0.90
C TYR A 180 -17.14 8.41 1.33
N PRO A 181 -17.49 7.74 2.45
CA PRO A 181 -16.67 6.67 3.01
C PRO A 181 -16.85 5.37 2.22
N PHE A 182 -16.59 5.40 0.91
CA PHE A 182 -16.74 4.27 -0.01
C PHE A 182 -15.92 3.08 0.50
N TYR A 183 -14.64 3.33 0.82
CA TYR A 183 -13.72 2.32 1.36
C TYR A 183 -14.33 1.60 2.56
N ASP A 184 -14.73 2.34 3.60
CA ASP A 184 -15.28 1.76 4.83
C ASP A 184 -16.61 1.03 4.60
N LYS A 185 -17.45 1.54 3.68
CA LYS A 185 -18.75 0.93 3.35
C LYS A 185 -18.58 -0.41 2.64
N VAL A 186 -17.76 -0.46 1.60
CA VAL A 186 -17.55 -1.70 0.83
C VAL A 186 -16.67 -2.71 1.55
N SER A 187 -15.88 -2.26 2.53
CA SER A 187 -15.06 -3.12 3.38
C SER A 187 -15.75 -3.52 4.69
N SER A 188 -17.02 -3.13 4.89
CA SER A 188 -17.76 -3.45 6.10
C SER A 188 -18.06 -4.95 6.20
N SER A 189 -18.09 -5.49 7.42
CA SER A 189 -18.30 -6.93 7.66
C SER A 189 -19.68 -7.43 7.23
N ALA A 190 -20.67 -6.55 7.13
CA ALA A 190 -22.02 -6.90 6.68
C ALA A 190 -22.13 -7.04 5.15
N GLY A 191 -21.09 -6.63 4.41
CA GLY A 191 -21.16 -6.41 2.99
C GLY A 191 -22.06 -5.22 2.63
N ILE A 192 -22.09 -4.89 1.35
CA ILE A 192 -22.95 -3.85 0.78
C ILE A 192 -23.53 -4.38 -0.53
N SER A 193 -24.76 -3.98 -0.87
CA SER A 193 -25.33 -4.33 -2.18
C SER A 193 -24.53 -3.65 -3.30
N PHE A 194 -24.66 -4.15 -4.53
CA PHE A 194 -24.02 -3.52 -5.67
C PHE A 194 -24.55 -2.10 -5.88
N GLU A 195 -25.87 -1.93 -5.80
CA GLU A 195 -26.57 -0.65 -5.96
C GLU A 195 -26.11 0.36 -4.90
N ASP A 196 -26.06 -0.04 -3.63
CA ASP A 196 -25.58 0.83 -2.55
C ASP A 196 -24.10 1.16 -2.73
N GLY A 197 -23.28 0.23 -3.23
CA GLY A 197 -21.88 0.49 -3.59
C GLY A 197 -21.78 1.59 -4.66
N ILE A 198 -22.59 1.50 -5.72
CA ILE A 198 -22.66 2.49 -6.80
C ILE A 198 -23.09 3.87 -6.27
N GLU A 199 -24.10 3.96 -5.40
CA GLU A 199 -24.53 5.24 -4.81
C GLU A 199 -23.46 5.89 -3.91
N ASN A 200 -22.48 5.12 -3.44
CA ASN A 200 -21.39 5.64 -2.62
C ASN A 200 -20.15 6.09 -3.41
N ILE A 201 -20.22 6.02 -4.74
CA ILE A 201 -19.19 6.60 -5.62
C ILE A 201 -19.43 8.11 -5.73
N ASP A 202 -18.54 8.90 -5.11
CA ASP A 202 -18.59 10.35 -5.11
C ASP A 202 -18.02 10.92 -6.41
N ILE A 203 -18.79 11.80 -7.06
CA ILE A 203 -18.39 12.48 -8.30
C ILE A 203 -17.98 13.93 -8.02
N GLY A 204 -18.79 14.66 -7.25
CA GLY A 204 -18.58 16.07 -6.97
C GLY A 204 -17.35 16.32 -6.10
N GLY A 205 -17.13 15.46 -5.09
CA GLY A 205 -15.99 15.54 -4.19
C GLY A 205 -14.65 15.47 -4.93
N PRO A 206 -14.35 14.40 -5.68
CA PRO A 206 -13.11 14.28 -6.42
C PRO A 206 -12.93 15.38 -7.48
N ALA A 207 -14.01 15.83 -8.12
CA ALA A 207 -13.96 16.94 -9.08
C ALA A 207 -13.49 18.25 -8.41
N MET A 208 -14.05 18.60 -7.25
CA MET A 208 -13.66 19.81 -6.50
C MET A 208 -12.22 19.69 -5.97
N ILE A 209 -11.85 18.54 -5.40
CA ILE A 209 -10.50 18.29 -4.88
C ILE A 209 -9.46 18.45 -5.98
N ARG A 210 -9.67 17.82 -7.15
CA ARG A 210 -8.76 17.91 -8.30
C ARG A 210 -8.67 19.33 -8.86
N ALA A 211 -9.80 20.04 -8.92
CA ALA A 211 -9.83 21.42 -9.39
C ALA A 211 -9.00 22.35 -8.48
N ALA A 212 -9.19 22.24 -7.16
CA ALA A 212 -8.45 23.05 -6.18
C ALA A 212 -6.97 22.68 -6.14
N ALA A 213 -6.63 21.39 -6.19
CA ALA A 213 -5.24 20.92 -6.24
C ALA A 213 -4.52 21.37 -7.52
N LYS A 214 -5.22 21.36 -8.67
CA LYS A 214 -4.68 21.91 -9.93
C LYS A 214 -4.36 23.40 -9.79
N ASN A 215 -5.23 24.17 -9.15
CA ASN A 215 -5.06 25.61 -8.95
C ASN A 215 -4.41 25.97 -7.60
N HIS A 216 -3.55 25.10 -7.05
CA HIS A 216 -2.97 25.26 -5.71
C HIS A 216 -2.18 26.56 -5.49
N LYS A 217 -1.75 27.22 -6.58
CA LYS A 217 -1.13 28.54 -6.54
C LYS A 217 -2.05 29.55 -5.83
N ASP A 218 -3.34 29.50 -6.17
CA ASP A 218 -4.34 30.46 -5.72
C ASP A 218 -5.29 29.86 -4.67
N VAL A 219 -5.50 28.55 -4.67
CA VAL A 219 -6.47 27.85 -3.79
C VAL A 219 -5.78 26.85 -2.85
N LEU A 220 -6.11 26.88 -1.55
CA LEU A 220 -5.69 25.84 -0.59
C LEU A 220 -6.71 24.70 -0.60
N VAL A 221 -6.26 23.47 -0.81
CA VAL A 221 -7.12 22.28 -0.76
C VAL A 221 -6.83 21.45 0.48
N VAL A 222 -7.86 21.07 1.24
CA VAL A 222 -7.71 20.20 2.42
C VAL A 222 -8.69 19.04 2.34
N VAL A 223 -8.18 17.82 2.58
CA VAL A 223 -8.93 16.56 2.47
C VAL A 223 -8.94 15.74 3.76
N ASP A 224 -8.26 16.22 4.81
CA ASP A 224 -8.06 15.52 6.07
C ASP A 224 -8.13 16.53 7.22
N SER A 225 -8.92 16.21 8.25
CA SER A 225 -9.13 17.06 9.42
C SER A 225 -7.86 17.30 10.24
N ASN A 226 -6.89 16.41 10.16
CA ASN A 226 -5.60 16.59 10.82
C ASN A 226 -4.80 17.80 10.28
N ASP A 227 -5.13 18.31 9.08
CA ASP A 227 -4.48 19.48 8.52
C ASP A 227 -5.15 20.81 8.91
N TYR A 228 -6.31 20.80 9.57
CA TYR A 228 -7.03 22.03 9.94
C TYR A 228 -6.19 22.99 10.79
N PRO A 229 -5.46 22.56 11.85
CA PRO A 229 -4.64 23.47 12.63
C PRO A 229 -3.56 24.17 11.78
N ALA A 230 -2.86 23.40 10.95
CA ALA A 230 -1.80 23.94 10.09
C ALA A 230 -2.35 24.87 8.99
N LEU A 231 -3.55 24.59 8.48
CA LEU A 231 -4.26 25.48 7.55
C LEU A 231 -4.56 26.83 8.21
N LEU A 232 -5.13 26.83 9.41
CA LEU A 232 -5.50 28.05 10.13
C LEU A 232 -4.26 28.89 10.47
N GLU A 233 -3.19 28.24 10.95
CA GLU A 233 -1.90 28.90 11.19
C GLU A 233 -1.34 29.53 9.90
N TYR A 234 -1.37 28.81 8.78
CA TYR A 234 -0.92 29.32 7.49
C TYR A 234 -1.72 30.55 7.02
N LEU A 235 -3.05 30.54 7.24
CA LEU A 235 -3.93 31.65 6.87
C LEU A 235 -3.74 32.88 7.76
N GLN A 236 -3.31 32.70 9.01
CA GLN A 236 -2.89 33.77 9.93
C GLN A 236 -1.52 34.35 9.54
N GLY A 237 -0.56 33.50 9.18
CA GLY A 237 0.86 33.83 8.97
C GLY A 237 1.23 34.52 7.63
N GLY A 238 0.27 35.13 6.93
CA GLY A 238 0.54 35.89 5.70
C GLY A 238 0.77 35.07 4.42
N GLN A 239 0.51 33.75 4.45
CA GLN A 239 0.35 32.89 3.27
C GLN A 239 1.51 32.84 2.26
N LYS A 240 2.76 32.90 2.73
CA LYS A 240 3.95 32.95 1.85
C LYS A 240 4.56 31.58 1.53
N ASP A 241 4.25 30.53 2.30
CA ASP A 241 4.86 29.21 2.10
C ASP A 241 4.23 28.44 0.93
N GLN A 242 4.89 28.53 -0.23
CA GLN A 242 4.49 27.80 -1.44
C GLN A 242 4.68 26.28 -1.32
N HIS A 243 5.56 25.80 -0.43
CA HIS A 243 5.72 24.37 -0.20
C HIS A 243 4.49 23.79 0.52
N PHE A 244 3.90 24.53 1.46
CA PHE A 244 2.65 24.15 2.10
C PHE A 244 1.52 23.93 1.08
N ARG A 245 1.31 24.89 0.17
CA ARG A 245 0.33 24.78 -0.94
C ARG A 245 0.55 23.54 -1.80
N ARG A 246 1.80 23.30 -2.22
CA ARG A 246 2.16 22.14 -3.04
C ARG A 246 1.97 20.81 -2.30
N ARG A 247 2.28 20.77 -1.00
CA ARG A 247 2.07 19.58 -0.15
C ARG A 247 0.59 19.24 -0.03
N LEU A 248 -0.26 20.24 0.19
CA LEU A 248 -1.71 20.07 0.20
C LEU A 248 -2.23 19.56 -1.14
N ALA A 249 -1.76 20.12 -2.26
CA ALA A 249 -2.11 19.66 -3.60
C ALA A 249 -1.69 18.21 -3.88
N TRP A 250 -0.46 17.83 -3.48
CA TRP A 250 0.01 16.45 -3.55
C TRP A 250 -0.88 15.51 -2.74
N LYS A 251 -1.18 15.88 -1.48
CA LYS A 251 -2.05 15.08 -0.59
C LYS A 251 -3.45 14.91 -1.19
N ALA A 252 -4.01 15.97 -1.77
CA ALA A 252 -5.30 15.94 -2.46
C ALA A 252 -5.32 14.99 -3.67
N PHE A 253 -4.31 15.03 -4.54
CA PHE A 253 -4.23 14.08 -5.65
C PHE A 253 -3.98 12.65 -5.18
N GLN A 254 -3.17 12.45 -4.14
CA GLN A 254 -2.94 11.12 -3.55
C GLN A 254 -4.22 10.55 -2.94
N HIS A 255 -5.03 11.38 -2.26
CA HIS A 255 -6.31 10.98 -1.69
C HIS A 255 -7.29 10.49 -2.76
N VAL A 256 -7.41 11.23 -3.87
CA VAL A 256 -8.25 10.80 -5.00
C VAL A 256 -7.69 9.56 -5.69
N ALA A 257 -6.38 9.45 -5.87
CA ALA A 257 -5.77 8.25 -6.46
C ALA A 257 -6.03 6.98 -5.61
N SER A 258 -5.93 7.09 -4.29
CA SER A 258 -6.27 6.00 -3.37
C SER A 258 -7.77 5.66 -3.40
N TYR A 259 -8.64 6.68 -3.47
CA TYR A 259 -10.08 6.50 -3.61
C TYR A 259 -10.45 5.75 -4.89
N ASP A 260 -9.94 6.21 -6.03
CA ASP A 260 -10.20 5.59 -7.34
C ASP A 260 -9.63 4.17 -7.41
N SER A 261 -8.51 3.90 -6.73
CA SER A 261 -7.95 2.54 -6.62
C SER A 261 -8.91 1.59 -5.92
N ALA A 262 -9.54 2.02 -4.81
CA ALA A 262 -10.52 1.22 -4.08
C ALA A 262 -11.80 1.00 -4.91
N VAL A 263 -12.30 2.03 -5.60
CA VAL A 263 -13.45 1.91 -6.50
C VAL A 263 -13.17 0.94 -7.64
N ALA A 264 -11.99 1.05 -8.27
CA ALA A 264 -11.59 0.16 -9.37
C ALA A 264 -11.45 -1.30 -8.91
N GLU A 265 -10.81 -1.54 -7.75
CA GLU A 265 -10.69 -2.88 -7.19
C GLU A 265 -12.06 -3.48 -6.85
N TRP A 266 -12.95 -2.69 -6.23
CA TRP A 266 -14.30 -3.14 -5.89
C TRP A 266 -15.12 -3.50 -7.13
N LEU A 267 -15.08 -2.66 -8.17
CA LEU A 267 -15.76 -2.91 -9.45
C LEU A 267 -15.20 -4.14 -10.16
N TRP A 268 -13.87 -4.34 -10.16
CA TRP A 268 -13.26 -5.55 -10.74
C TRP A 268 -13.76 -6.83 -10.07
N LYS A 269 -13.89 -6.82 -8.74
CA LYS A 269 -14.46 -7.96 -7.98
C LYS A 269 -15.92 -8.28 -8.34
N GLN A 270 -16.65 -7.37 -8.97
CA GLN A 270 -18.02 -7.63 -9.45
C GLN A 270 -18.05 -8.26 -10.85
N THR A 271 -16.90 -8.39 -11.50
CA THR A 271 -16.79 -9.05 -12.82
C THR A 271 -16.50 -10.53 -12.65
N GLU A 272 -16.89 -11.36 -13.62
CA GLU A 272 -16.49 -12.78 -13.70
C GLU A 272 -15.02 -12.95 -14.17
N GLY A 273 -14.17 -11.95 -13.92
CA GLY A 273 -12.82 -11.83 -14.46
C GLY A 273 -11.80 -12.75 -13.78
N ASP A 274 -10.62 -12.84 -14.41
CA ASP A 274 -9.46 -13.56 -13.89
C ASP A 274 -8.93 -12.95 -12.58
N LYS A 275 -8.21 -13.73 -11.77
CA LYS A 275 -7.54 -13.26 -10.54
C LYS A 275 -6.54 -12.13 -10.81
N PHE A 276 -6.04 -12.05 -12.04
CA PHE A 276 -5.08 -11.03 -12.48
C PHE A 276 -5.77 -9.99 -13.37
N PRO A 277 -6.08 -8.78 -12.86
CA PRO A 277 -6.65 -7.73 -13.68
C PRO A 277 -5.65 -7.25 -14.74
N LEU A 278 -6.17 -6.77 -15.88
CA LEU A 278 -5.35 -6.21 -16.96
C LEU A 278 -4.54 -4.97 -16.53
N SER A 279 -5.00 -4.28 -15.50
CA SER A 279 -4.31 -3.17 -14.86
C SER A 279 -4.57 -3.22 -13.36
N MET A 280 -3.53 -2.97 -12.56
CA MET A 280 -3.59 -3.04 -11.10
C MET A 280 -2.97 -1.78 -10.49
N THR A 281 -3.62 -1.24 -9.46
CA THR A 281 -3.07 -0.13 -8.67
C THR A 281 -2.93 -0.59 -7.23
N VAL A 282 -1.78 -0.31 -6.61
CA VAL A 282 -1.50 -0.62 -5.20
C VAL A 282 -1.42 0.70 -4.42
N PRO A 283 -2.50 1.12 -3.73
CA PRO A 283 -2.49 2.34 -2.94
C PRO A 283 -1.69 2.13 -1.65
N LEU A 284 -0.48 2.69 -1.61
CA LEU A 284 0.41 2.63 -0.46
C LEU A 284 0.29 3.87 0.43
N SER A 285 0.25 3.66 1.74
CA SER A 285 0.28 4.73 2.75
C SER A 285 1.55 4.64 3.57
N HIS A 286 2.30 5.75 3.67
CA HIS A 286 3.52 5.80 4.49
C HIS A 286 3.15 5.59 5.97
N LYS A 287 3.74 4.57 6.61
CA LYS A 287 3.55 4.29 8.04
C LYS A 287 4.70 4.88 8.86
N THR A 288 5.94 4.63 8.43
CA THR A 288 7.13 5.15 9.11
C THR A 288 8.35 5.16 8.21
N SER A 289 9.27 6.09 8.45
CA SER A 289 10.60 6.06 7.85
C SER A 289 11.47 5.09 8.63
N LEU A 290 12.31 4.32 7.93
CA LEU A 290 13.21 3.35 8.54
C LEU A 290 14.61 3.95 8.63
N ARG A 291 15.37 3.49 9.63
CA ARG A 291 16.75 3.96 9.85
C ARG A 291 17.64 3.76 8.60
N TYR A 292 17.46 2.64 7.92
CA TYR A 292 18.07 2.29 6.64
C TYR A 292 17.32 1.08 6.02
N GLY A 293 17.66 0.72 4.78
CA GLY A 293 17.16 -0.46 4.06
C GLY A 293 17.79 -1.77 4.54
N GLU A 294 18.07 -2.70 3.64
CA GLU A 294 18.80 -3.93 4.02
C GLU A 294 20.19 -3.62 4.57
N ASN A 295 20.83 -2.58 4.03
CA ASN A 295 22.17 -2.13 4.40
C ASN A 295 22.20 -0.66 4.83
N PRO A 296 23.12 -0.24 5.74
CA PRO A 296 23.13 1.10 6.33
C PRO A 296 23.20 2.29 5.36
N HIS A 297 23.72 2.10 4.14
CA HIS A 297 23.86 3.14 3.13
C HIS A 297 22.56 3.39 2.33
N GLN A 298 21.54 2.54 2.48
CA GLN A 298 20.28 2.61 1.77
C GLN A 298 19.24 3.31 2.66
N LYS A 299 18.55 4.34 2.15
CA LYS A 299 17.38 4.91 2.84
C LYS A 299 16.16 4.01 2.63
N ALA A 300 15.27 3.91 3.62
CA ALA A 300 14.06 3.12 3.49
C ALA A 300 12.89 3.71 4.29
N ALA A 301 11.69 3.26 3.95
CA ALA A 301 10.46 3.55 4.65
C ALA A 301 9.55 2.32 4.55
N PHE A 302 8.66 2.16 5.53
CA PHE A 302 7.63 1.13 5.53
C PHE A 302 6.29 1.75 5.13
N TYR A 303 5.64 1.11 4.16
CA TYR A 303 4.34 1.50 3.65
C TYR A 303 3.34 0.38 3.94
N VAL A 304 2.10 0.77 4.24
CA VAL A 304 0.96 -0.13 4.38
C VAL A 304 0.17 -0.13 3.10
N ASP A 305 -0.20 -1.32 2.63
CA ASP A 305 -1.14 -1.49 1.53
C ASP A 305 -2.57 -1.15 1.98
N LYS A 306 -3.23 -0.27 1.23
CA LYS A 306 -4.60 0.18 1.46
C LYS A 306 -5.58 -0.40 0.43
N SER A 307 -5.21 -1.45 -0.29
CA SER A 307 -6.13 -2.20 -1.15
C SER A 307 -7.26 -2.81 -0.30
N LEU A 308 -8.44 -3.00 -0.89
CA LEU A 308 -9.59 -3.62 -0.22
C LEU A 308 -9.32 -5.08 0.13
N VAL A 309 -8.51 -5.79 -0.67
CA VAL A 309 -8.09 -7.18 -0.39
C VAL A 309 -7.25 -7.31 0.88
N GLU A 310 -6.62 -6.22 1.35
CA GLU A 310 -5.81 -6.20 2.56
C GLU A 310 -6.60 -5.80 3.81
N VAL A 311 -7.90 -5.47 3.67
CA VAL A 311 -8.76 -5.19 4.83
C VAL A 311 -8.88 -6.45 5.67
N ASN A 312 -8.52 -6.33 6.95
CA ASN A 312 -8.49 -7.42 7.93
C ASN A 312 -7.61 -8.62 7.54
N ALA A 313 -6.74 -8.48 6.54
CA ALA A 313 -5.87 -9.55 6.08
C ALA A 313 -4.82 -9.96 7.14
N GLY A 314 -4.54 -9.14 8.16
CA GLY A 314 -3.55 -9.49 9.17
C GLY A 314 -2.11 -9.44 8.65
N GLY A 315 -1.24 -10.28 9.20
CA GLY A 315 0.19 -10.30 8.90
C GLY A 315 1.00 -9.23 9.65
N ILE A 316 2.29 -9.15 9.32
CA ILE A 316 3.24 -8.27 10.03
C ILE A 316 3.00 -6.78 9.75
N ALA A 317 2.44 -6.44 8.59
CA ALA A 317 2.16 -5.05 8.25
C ALA A 317 1.19 -4.37 9.23
N THR A 318 0.24 -5.15 9.76
CA THR A 318 -0.78 -4.72 10.74
C THR A 318 -0.42 -5.10 12.18
N ALA A 319 0.77 -5.68 12.43
CA ALA A 319 1.16 -6.09 13.77
C ALA A 319 1.23 -4.91 14.75
N ILE A 320 0.84 -5.18 15.99
CA ILE A 320 0.95 -4.25 17.13
C ILE A 320 2.30 -4.50 17.81
N GLN A 321 3.09 -3.44 17.96
CA GLN A 321 4.35 -3.50 18.70
C GLN A 321 4.14 -3.05 20.15
N HIS A 322 4.25 -3.98 21.09
CA HIS A 322 4.00 -3.75 22.53
C HIS A 322 5.21 -3.24 23.31
N HIS A 323 6.42 -3.37 22.75
CA HIS A 323 7.69 -3.04 23.39
C HIS A 323 8.84 -2.94 22.38
N GLY A 324 9.96 -2.38 22.82
CA GLY A 324 11.23 -2.44 22.08
C GLY A 324 11.53 -1.23 21.21
N LYS A 325 12.63 -1.34 20.46
CA LYS A 325 13.06 -0.32 19.49
C LYS A 325 12.20 -0.33 18.23
N GLU A 326 12.27 0.73 17.43
CA GLU A 326 11.69 0.76 16.08
C GLU A 326 12.16 -0.43 15.23
N MET A 327 11.26 -0.98 14.41
CA MET A 327 11.55 -2.04 13.44
C MET A 327 12.54 -1.55 12.36
N SER A 328 13.54 -2.37 12.03
CA SER A 328 14.38 -2.16 10.84
C SER A 328 13.79 -2.84 9.59
N TYR A 329 14.35 -2.56 8.41
CA TYR A 329 13.94 -3.22 7.16
C TYR A 329 14.02 -4.76 7.26
N ASN A 330 15.16 -5.29 7.71
CA ASN A 330 15.36 -6.74 7.87
C ASN A 330 14.47 -7.30 8.98
N ASN A 331 14.12 -6.52 10.00
CA ASN A 331 13.18 -6.96 11.03
C ASN A 331 11.78 -7.22 10.45
N TYR A 332 11.30 -6.39 9.52
CA TYR A 332 10.04 -6.65 8.84
C TYR A 332 10.10 -7.93 8.00
N LEU A 333 11.16 -8.11 7.21
CA LEU A 333 11.34 -9.31 6.38
C LEU A 333 11.42 -10.60 7.21
N ASP A 334 12.25 -10.61 8.24
CA ASP A 334 12.44 -11.80 9.07
C ASP A 334 11.18 -12.09 9.90
N ALA A 335 10.48 -11.06 10.39
CA ALA A 335 9.24 -11.24 11.17
C ALA A 335 8.14 -11.83 10.28
N ASP A 336 8.04 -11.38 9.04
CA ASP A 336 7.06 -11.88 8.08
C ASP A 336 7.33 -13.33 7.74
N ALA A 337 8.60 -13.68 7.47
CA ALA A 337 9.01 -15.07 7.27
C ALA A 337 8.71 -15.97 8.48
N ALA A 338 9.01 -15.50 9.70
CA ALA A 338 8.75 -16.26 10.92
C ALA A 338 7.25 -16.46 11.18
N TRP A 339 6.46 -15.39 10.98
CA TRP A 339 5.03 -15.41 11.19
C TRP A 339 4.29 -16.30 10.18
N ASN A 340 4.64 -16.17 8.89
CA ASN A 340 4.06 -17.01 7.83
C ASN A 340 4.40 -18.48 8.05
N CYS A 341 5.63 -18.80 8.45
CA CYS A 341 6.04 -20.17 8.74
C CYS A 341 5.28 -20.76 9.95
N VAL A 342 5.19 -20.04 11.08
CA VAL A 342 4.52 -20.59 12.27
C VAL A 342 3.01 -20.77 12.07
N CYS A 343 2.41 -19.95 11.20
CA CYS A 343 1.00 -20.00 10.86
C CYS A 343 0.57 -21.21 10.00
N GLU A 344 1.52 -21.98 9.45
CA GLU A 344 1.24 -23.25 8.76
C GLU A 344 0.71 -24.33 9.70
N PHE A 345 1.10 -24.26 10.97
CA PHE A 345 0.88 -25.33 11.92
C PHE A 345 -0.39 -25.10 12.74
N SER A 346 -1.18 -26.17 12.91
CA SER A 346 -2.35 -26.18 13.78
C SER A 346 -2.01 -26.53 15.24
N LYS A 347 -0.97 -27.34 15.46
CA LYS A 347 -0.46 -27.69 16.80
C LYS A 347 0.38 -26.55 17.38
N PRO A 348 0.50 -26.42 18.73
CA PRO A 348 1.40 -25.43 19.32
C PRO A 348 2.83 -25.60 18.77
N THR A 349 3.35 -24.53 18.19
CA THR A 349 4.59 -24.56 17.41
C THR A 349 5.42 -23.32 17.68
N CYS A 350 6.74 -23.51 17.75
CA CYS A 350 7.73 -22.46 17.77
C CYS A 350 8.58 -22.51 16.49
N VAL A 351 8.79 -21.35 15.88
CA VAL A 351 9.69 -21.15 14.73
C VAL A 351 10.74 -20.12 15.11
N VAL A 352 12.01 -20.38 14.77
CA VAL A 352 13.13 -19.45 14.92
C VAL A 352 13.69 -19.11 13.54
N VAL A 353 13.70 -17.83 13.18
CA VAL A 353 14.15 -17.35 11.85
C VAL A 353 15.33 -16.40 11.96
N LYS A 354 16.26 -16.54 11.02
CA LYS A 354 17.35 -15.59 10.78
C LYS A 354 17.54 -15.38 9.28
N HIS A 355 17.57 -14.13 8.83
CA HIS A 355 17.75 -13.79 7.41
C HIS A 355 16.76 -14.53 6.50
N THR A 356 15.48 -14.46 6.87
CA THR A 356 14.32 -15.06 6.18
C THR A 356 14.32 -16.58 6.05
N ASN A 357 15.21 -17.28 6.77
CA ASN A 357 15.28 -18.74 6.79
C ASN A 357 15.01 -19.26 8.21
N PRO A 358 14.13 -20.27 8.37
CA PRO A 358 13.98 -20.99 9.63
C PRO A 358 15.28 -21.72 9.98
N CYS A 359 15.88 -21.38 11.12
CA CYS A 359 16.99 -22.15 11.69
C CYS A 359 16.51 -23.22 12.69
N GLY A 360 15.24 -23.15 13.11
CA GLY A 360 14.63 -24.18 13.94
C GLY A 360 13.11 -24.10 13.94
N VAL A 361 12.45 -25.26 13.89
CA VAL A 361 10.99 -25.40 13.95
C VAL A 361 10.68 -26.60 14.84
N ALA A 362 9.74 -26.46 15.76
CA ALA A 362 9.25 -27.61 16.54
C ALA A 362 7.79 -27.42 16.94
N SER A 363 7.02 -28.51 16.84
CA SER A 363 5.63 -28.60 17.31
C SER A 363 5.51 -29.63 18.43
N ARG A 364 4.85 -29.26 19.52
CA ARG A 364 4.57 -30.10 20.71
C ARG A 364 3.25 -29.67 21.33
N ASP A 365 2.65 -30.54 22.12
CA ASP A 365 1.46 -30.16 22.90
C ASP A 365 1.83 -29.15 24.00
N ASP A 366 3.05 -29.25 24.56
CA ASP A 366 3.66 -28.23 25.41
C ASP A 366 4.48 -27.23 24.57
N ILE A 367 4.02 -25.98 24.52
CA ILE A 367 4.69 -24.90 23.78
C ILE A 367 6.08 -24.57 24.33
N ILE A 368 6.35 -24.80 25.62
CA ILE A 368 7.67 -24.59 26.22
C ILE A 368 8.65 -25.65 25.71
N GLU A 369 8.21 -26.91 25.59
CA GLU A 369 9.02 -27.96 24.97
C GLU A 369 9.32 -27.63 23.50
N ALA A 370 8.30 -27.22 22.74
CA ALA A 370 8.46 -26.78 21.35
C ALA A 370 9.48 -25.64 21.23
N TYR A 371 9.37 -24.60 22.06
CA TYR A 371 10.33 -23.49 22.10
C TYR A 371 11.78 -23.98 22.27
N ARG A 372 12.02 -24.79 23.30
CA ARG A 372 13.36 -25.28 23.64
C ARG A 372 13.94 -26.16 22.52
N LEU A 373 13.11 -27.00 21.90
CA LEU A 373 13.52 -27.84 20.77
C LEU A 373 13.84 -27.02 19.52
N ALA A 374 13.02 -26.01 19.20
CA ALA A 374 13.26 -25.13 18.06
C ALA A 374 14.60 -24.38 18.21
N VAL A 375 14.92 -23.87 19.40
CA VAL A 375 16.23 -23.24 19.66
C VAL A 375 17.38 -24.25 19.59
N LYS A 376 17.17 -25.48 20.07
CA LYS A 376 18.20 -26.54 20.08
C LYS A 376 18.54 -27.04 18.67
N ALA A 377 17.67 -26.85 17.68
CA ALA A 377 17.93 -27.26 16.30
C ALA A 377 19.21 -26.61 15.74
N ASP A 378 19.38 -25.31 15.96
CA ASP A 378 20.63 -24.59 15.70
C ASP A 378 20.77 -23.42 16.70
N PRO A 379 21.37 -23.66 17.87
CA PRO A 379 21.47 -22.65 18.92
C PRO A 379 22.41 -21.49 18.55
N VAL A 380 23.38 -21.72 17.66
CA VAL A 380 24.29 -20.68 17.18
C VAL A 380 23.55 -19.71 16.28
N SER A 381 22.75 -20.22 15.34
CA SER A 381 21.94 -19.38 14.48
C SER A 381 20.80 -18.72 15.23
N ALA A 382 20.16 -19.40 16.20
CA ALA A 382 19.05 -18.87 17.00
C ALA A 382 19.42 -17.60 17.80
N PHE A 383 20.70 -17.36 18.06
CA PHE A 383 21.16 -16.15 18.74
C PHE A 383 21.00 -14.92 17.83
N GLY A 384 20.22 -13.94 18.31
CA GLY A 384 19.86 -12.73 17.57
C GLY A 384 18.75 -12.91 16.55
N SER A 385 18.05 -14.04 16.60
CA SER A 385 16.96 -14.37 15.69
C SER A 385 15.62 -13.77 16.10
N ILE A 386 14.63 -14.03 15.26
CA ILE A 386 13.22 -13.84 15.56
C ILE A 386 12.63 -15.16 16.03
N VAL A 387 11.83 -15.13 17.09
CA VAL A 387 11.11 -16.28 17.61
C VAL A 387 9.61 -16.05 17.44
N ALA A 388 8.92 -16.97 16.79
CA ALA A 388 7.50 -16.91 16.49
C ALA A 388 6.74 -18.07 17.14
N PHE A 389 5.52 -17.78 17.60
CA PHE A 389 4.60 -18.74 18.20
C PHE A 389 3.22 -18.64 17.53
N ASN A 390 2.53 -19.75 17.29
CA ASN A 390 1.15 -19.75 16.79
C ASN A 390 0.09 -19.81 17.90
N VAL A 391 0.50 -19.73 19.16
CA VAL A 391 -0.38 -19.70 20.34
C VAL A 391 -0.05 -18.50 21.24
N GLU A 392 -0.93 -18.18 22.17
CA GLU A 392 -0.70 -17.10 23.14
C GLU A 392 0.57 -17.32 23.98
N VAL A 393 1.34 -16.26 24.19
CA VAL A 393 2.49 -16.27 25.10
C VAL A 393 2.01 -15.87 26.51
N ASP A 394 1.91 -16.88 27.38
CA ASP A 394 1.54 -16.71 28.78
C ASP A 394 2.74 -16.35 29.68
N GLU A 395 2.51 -16.23 30.99
CA GLU A 395 3.57 -15.94 31.98
C GLU A 395 4.67 -17.02 31.99
N ALA A 396 4.29 -18.30 31.86
CA ALA A 396 5.23 -19.42 31.98
C ALA A 396 6.17 -19.47 30.78
N LEU A 397 5.61 -19.41 29.57
CA LEU A 397 6.41 -19.35 28.33
C LEU A 397 7.25 -18.08 28.29
N ALA A 398 6.71 -16.94 28.71
CA ALA A 398 7.47 -15.69 28.76
C ALA A 398 8.69 -15.77 29.68
N ARG A 399 8.53 -16.41 30.85
CA ARG A 399 9.62 -16.64 31.80
C ARG A 399 10.68 -17.54 31.20
N ASP A 400 10.27 -18.60 30.49
CA ASP A 400 11.21 -19.49 29.82
C ASP A 400 11.97 -18.76 28.71
N ILE A 401 11.29 -18.03 27.82
CA ILE A 401 11.92 -17.20 26.78
C ILE A 401 12.92 -16.23 27.39
N ARG A 402 12.55 -15.57 28.48
CA ARG A 402 13.39 -14.59 29.17
C ARG A 402 14.67 -15.24 29.69
N GLU A 403 14.55 -16.36 30.40
CA GLU A 403 15.65 -16.97 31.14
C GLU A 403 16.41 -18.09 30.41
N PHE A 404 15.92 -18.56 29.26
CA PHE A 404 16.56 -19.65 28.52
C PHE A 404 18.03 -19.33 28.20
N ARG A 405 18.90 -20.27 28.54
CA ARG A 405 20.34 -20.20 28.27
C ARG A 405 20.67 -20.98 27.00
N SER A 406 21.70 -20.52 26.30
CA SER A 406 22.21 -21.12 25.08
C SER A 406 22.53 -22.59 25.34
N PRO A 407 21.97 -23.53 24.56
CA PRO A 407 22.34 -24.94 24.64
C PRO A 407 23.82 -25.21 24.35
N THR A 408 24.53 -24.25 23.73
CA THR A 408 25.96 -24.39 23.39
C THR A 408 26.87 -24.30 24.61
N ASP A 409 26.57 -23.42 25.56
CA ASP A 409 27.42 -23.14 26.73
C ASP A 409 26.71 -23.31 28.08
N GLY A 410 25.38 -23.33 28.11
CA GLY A 410 24.58 -23.43 29.33
C GLY A 410 24.54 -22.17 30.20
N GLU A 411 25.23 -21.09 29.80
CA GLU A 411 25.47 -19.91 30.62
C GLU A 411 24.90 -18.64 29.98
N THR A 412 25.09 -18.48 28.67
CA THR A 412 24.72 -17.27 27.95
C THR A 412 23.22 -17.23 27.74
N ARG A 413 22.55 -16.20 28.25
CA ARG A 413 21.10 -16.03 28.00
C ARG A 413 20.84 -15.78 26.52
N MET A 414 19.88 -16.50 25.94
CA MET A 414 19.53 -16.32 24.54
C MET A 414 19.10 -14.88 24.26
N PHE A 415 19.65 -14.31 23.18
CA PHE A 415 19.28 -12.99 22.68
C PHE A 415 18.35 -13.14 21.48
N TYR A 416 17.27 -12.37 21.45
CA TYR A 416 16.33 -12.33 20.33
C TYR A 416 16.08 -10.86 19.95
N GLU A 417 15.97 -10.59 18.65
CA GLU A 417 15.59 -9.28 18.14
C GLU A 417 14.09 -9.05 18.28
N ILE A 418 13.29 -10.10 18.03
CA ILE A 418 11.82 -10.05 18.02
C ILE A 418 11.24 -11.33 18.61
N VAL A 419 10.16 -11.19 19.39
CA VAL A 419 9.20 -12.26 19.67
C VAL A 419 7.86 -11.88 19.04
N VAL A 420 7.28 -12.78 18.26
CA VAL A 420 5.97 -12.59 17.61
C VAL A 420 5.00 -13.72 17.99
N ALA A 421 3.76 -13.36 18.29
CA ALA A 421 2.71 -14.30 18.70
C ALA A 421 1.33 -13.74 18.30
N PRO A 422 0.28 -14.58 18.27
CA PRO A 422 -1.08 -14.09 18.04
C PRO A 422 -1.59 -13.20 19.18
N LYS A 423 -1.16 -13.46 20.42
CA LYS A 423 -1.58 -12.76 21.65
C LYS A 423 -0.55 -12.91 22.76
N TYR A 424 -0.65 -12.05 23.77
CA TYR A 424 0.09 -12.15 25.04
C TYR A 424 -0.86 -11.97 26.21
N SER A 425 -0.71 -12.80 27.24
CA SER A 425 -1.30 -12.49 28.55
C SER A 425 -0.64 -11.22 29.13
N GLU A 426 -1.36 -10.49 29.98
CA GLU A 426 -0.83 -9.27 30.63
C GLU A 426 0.48 -9.56 31.40
N LYS A 427 0.49 -10.64 32.19
CA LYS A 427 1.68 -11.08 32.94
C LYS A 427 2.81 -11.56 32.03
N GLY A 428 2.48 -12.29 30.95
CA GLY A 428 3.44 -12.72 29.95
C GLY A 428 4.17 -11.53 29.33
N LEU A 429 3.41 -10.51 28.92
CA LEU A 429 3.97 -9.28 28.37
C LEU A 429 4.86 -8.53 29.37
N GLU A 430 4.44 -8.43 30.63
CA GLU A 430 5.25 -7.82 31.70
C GLU A 430 6.60 -8.54 31.87
N VAL A 431 6.58 -9.89 31.96
CA VAL A 431 7.79 -10.70 32.10
C VAL A 431 8.72 -10.50 30.90
N LEU A 432 8.18 -10.55 29.69
CA LEU A 432 8.95 -10.48 28.44
C LEU A 432 9.60 -9.10 28.24
N ARG A 433 8.91 -8.01 28.62
CA ARG A 433 9.47 -6.64 28.64
C ARG A 433 10.74 -6.55 29.48
N GLY A 434 10.84 -7.36 30.54
CA GLY A 434 12.02 -7.46 31.39
C GLY A 434 13.23 -8.18 30.75
N LYS A 435 13.09 -8.83 29.59
CA LYS A 435 14.21 -9.52 28.92
C LYS A 435 15.27 -8.53 28.40
N SER A 436 14.84 -7.50 27.67
CA SER A 436 15.70 -6.44 27.14
C SER A 436 14.88 -5.20 26.79
N LYS A 437 15.47 -4.01 26.92
CA LYS A 437 14.88 -2.75 26.44
C LYS A 437 14.75 -2.69 24.91
N THR A 438 15.49 -3.53 24.18
CA THR A 438 15.55 -3.50 22.71
C THR A 438 14.68 -4.55 22.04
N LEU A 439 14.22 -5.56 22.78
CA LEU A 439 13.40 -6.66 22.25
C LEU A 439 12.08 -6.11 21.73
N ARG A 440 11.76 -6.40 20.47
CA ARG A 440 10.46 -6.07 19.89
C ARG A 440 9.49 -7.19 20.21
N ILE A 441 8.34 -6.84 20.76
CA ILE A 441 7.28 -7.78 21.08
C ILE A 441 6.12 -7.46 20.15
N LEU A 442 5.87 -8.35 19.19
CA LEU A 442 4.86 -8.17 18.16
C LEU A 442 3.66 -9.07 18.41
N GLU A 443 2.47 -8.50 18.34
CA GLU A 443 1.20 -9.21 18.25
C GLU A 443 0.70 -9.11 16.81
N ALA A 444 0.46 -10.25 16.15
CA ALA A 444 0.07 -10.31 14.75
C ALA A 444 -1.12 -11.26 14.55
N SER A 445 -1.98 -10.92 13.60
CA SER A 445 -3.07 -11.82 13.16
C SER A 445 -2.58 -12.67 11.99
N LYS A 446 -3.05 -13.92 11.91
CA LYS A 446 -2.76 -14.80 10.78
C LYS A 446 -3.36 -14.20 9.49
N ASN A 447 -2.66 -14.38 8.37
CA ASN A 447 -3.16 -13.97 7.07
C ASN A 447 -4.15 -14.97 6.49
N ASP A 448 -5.15 -14.47 5.77
CA ASP A 448 -6.08 -15.32 5.03
C ASP A 448 -5.38 -16.01 3.86
N ARG A 449 -5.90 -17.17 3.45
CA ARG A 449 -5.45 -17.87 2.24
C ARG A 449 -5.96 -17.16 0.97
N GLY A 450 -5.35 -17.47 -0.16
CA GLY A 450 -5.77 -17.01 -1.49
C GLY A 450 -5.29 -15.60 -1.85
N LYS A 451 -4.29 -15.08 -1.13
CA LYS A 451 -3.71 -13.76 -1.38
C LYS A 451 -2.80 -13.76 -2.60
N LEU A 452 -2.56 -12.57 -3.14
CA LEU A 452 -1.53 -12.34 -4.15
C LEU A 452 -0.21 -11.95 -3.48
N SER A 453 0.88 -12.54 -3.96
CA SER A 453 2.24 -12.13 -3.62
C SER A 453 2.81 -11.29 -4.76
N LEU A 454 3.21 -10.06 -4.44
CA LEU A 454 3.86 -9.15 -5.37
C LEU A 454 5.37 -9.10 -5.13
N ARG A 455 6.16 -9.30 -6.18
CA ARG A 455 7.63 -9.20 -6.13
C ARG A 455 8.16 -8.23 -7.17
N GLN A 456 8.91 -7.24 -6.71
CA GLN A 456 9.51 -6.26 -7.62
C GLN A 456 10.63 -6.87 -8.46
N VAL A 457 10.69 -6.47 -9.72
CA VAL A 457 11.82 -6.69 -10.63
C VAL A 457 12.18 -5.36 -11.31
N GLY A 458 13.32 -5.30 -12.00
CA GLY A 458 13.73 -4.08 -12.71
C GLY A 458 12.66 -3.63 -13.71
N GLY A 459 12.02 -2.48 -13.46
CA GLY A 459 10.99 -1.90 -14.32
C GLY A 459 9.57 -2.45 -14.15
N GLY A 460 9.30 -3.36 -13.20
CA GLY A 460 7.96 -3.92 -13.02
C GLY A 460 7.77 -4.79 -11.78
N TRP A 461 6.65 -5.52 -11.74
CA TRP A 461 6.26 -6.43 -10.66
C TRP A 461 5.84 -7.79 -11.22
N LEU A 462 6.18 -8.84 -10.50
CA LEU A 462 5.62 -10.18 -10.68
C LEU A 462 4.49 -10.36 -9.67
N ALA A 463 3.35 -10.86 -10.13
CA ALA A 463 2.21 -11.24 -9.29
C ALA A 463 1.99 -12.74 -9.40
N GLN A 464 1.78 -13.41 -8.27
CA GLN A 464 1.45 -14.82 -8.19
C GLN A 464 0.51 -15.06 -7.02
N GLU A 465 -0.14 -16.22 -6.99
CA GLU A 465 -0.85 -16.67 -5.79
C GLU A 465 0.15 -16.97 -4.67
N ALA A 466 -0.27 -16.77 -3.43
CA ALA A 466 0.42 -17.29 -2.28
C ALA A 466 0.47 -18.83 -2.35
N ASP A 467 1.58 -19.41 -1.92
CA ASP A 467 1.66 -20.84 -1.73
C ASP A 467 0.89 -21.17 -0.45
N ASP A 468 -0.34 -21.67 -0.57
CA ASP A 468 -1.24 -22.01 0.54
C ASP A 468 -1.43 -23.52 0.74
N LEU A 469 -0.77 -24.34 -0.09
CA LEU A 469 -0.92 -25.79 -0.07
C LEU A 469 -0.35 -26.39 1.21
N THR A 470 -1.07 -27.37 1.77
CA THR A 470 -0.64 -28.17 2.90
C THR A 470 -0.50 -29.66 2.52
N PRO A 471 0.13 -30.49 3.36
CA PRO A 471 0.22 -31.93 3.14
C PRO A 471 -1.13 -32.65 3.00
N GLU A 472 -2.22 -32.03 3.44
CA GLU A 472 -3.59 -32.55 3.30
C GLU A 472 -4.16 -32.28 1.91
N ASP A 473 -3.67 -31.26 1.22
CA ASP A 473 -4.13 -30.85 -0.12
C ASP A 473 -3.46 -31.66 -1.25
N ILE A 474 -2.43 -32.46 -0.92
CA ILE A 474 -1.65 -33.23 -1.89
C ILE A 474 -1.67 -34.73 -1.61
N ASN A 475 -1.53 -35.52 -2.67
CA ASN A 475 -1.40 -36.97 -2.54
C ASN A 475 0.08 -37.39 -2.55
N PHE A 476 0.53 -38.04 -1.48
CA PHE A 476 1.88 -38.60 -1.39
C PHE A 476 1.93 -39.97 -2.07
N ASN A 477 2.80 -40.12 -3.07
CA ASN A 477 3.01 -41.40 -3.76
C ASN A 477 4.25 -42.11 -3.19
N VAL A 478 4.07 -43.34 -2.71
CA VAL A 478 5.18 -44.21 -2.31
C VAL A 478 5.79 -44.84 -3.55
N VAL A 479 7.06 -44.55 -3.80
CA VAL A 479 7.80 -44.99 -5.01
C VAL A 479 8.81 -46.11 -4.73
N SER A 480 8.85 -46.62 -3.49
CA SER A 480 9.73 -47.70 -3.02
C SER A 480 8.94 -48.95 -2.64
N GLU A 481 9.61 -50.10 -2.59
CA GLU A 481 8.99 -51.37 -2.16
C GLU A 481 8.52 -51.32 -0.70
N LYS A 482 9.33 -50.73 0.19
CA LYS A 482 8.95 -50.46 1.58
C LYS A 482 8.32 -49.07 1.67
N GLY A 483 7.09 -48.98 2.15
CA GLY A 483 6.44 -47.72 2.49
C GLY A 483 6.86 -47.18 3.86
N PRO A 484 6.67 -45.87 4.12
CA PRO A 484 6.98 -45.29 5.41
C PRO A 484 6.04 -45.80 6.50
N GLU A 485 6.56 -45.97 7.70
CA GLU A 485 5.76 -46.16 8.91
C GLU A 485 4.96 -44.87 9.24
N GLN A 486 3.92 -44.98 10.07
CA GLN A 486 3.02 -43.86 10.34
C GLN A 486 3.76 -42.64 10.93
N ASN A 487 4.70 -42.86 11.84
CA ASN A 487 5.56 -41.81 12.41
C ASN A 487 6.50 -41.19 11.36
N GLU A 488 7.13 -42.00 10.51
CA GLU A 488 7.99 -41.52 9.42
C GLU A 488 7.18 -40.67 8.43
N PHE A 489 5.93 -41.04 8.19
CA PHE A 489 5.03 -40.28 7.32
C PHE A 489 4.56 -38.97 7.96
N GLN A 490 4.40 -38.91 9.28
CA GLN A 490 4.16 -37.64 10.00
C GLN A 490 5.41 -36.74 9.98
N ASP A 491 6.61 -37.32 10.13
CA ASP A 491 7.88 -36.61 10.01
C ASP A 491 8.01 -35.98 8.60
N ALA A 492 7.67 -36.73 7.56
CA ALA A 492 7.65 -36.25 6.18
C ALA A 492 6.65 -35.11 5.96
N ARG A 493 5.43 -35.20 6.50
CA ARG A 493 4.44 -34.10 6.42
C ARG A 493 4.93 -32.83 7.12
N PHE A 494 5.49 -32.97 8.31
CA PHE A 494 6.05 -31.83 9.04
C PHE A 494 7.23 -31.20 8.28
N ALA A 495 8.15 -32.02 7.75
CA ALA A 495 9.26 -31.54 6.93
C ALA A 495 8.79 -30.85 5.65
N TRP A 496 7.72 -31.35 5.02
CA TRP A 496 7.11 -30.76 3.83
C TRP A 496 6.58 -29.34 4.09
N LEU A 497 5.89 -29.12 5.23
CA LEU A 497 5.47 -27.78 5.63
C LEU A 497 6.67 -26.87 5.92
N CYS A 498 7.71 -27.38 6.58
CA CYS A 498 8.90 -26.59 6.89
C CYS A 498 9.68 -26.17 5.63
N VAL A 499 9.89 -27.09 4.67
CA VAL A 499 10.76 -26.86 3.52
C VAL A 499 10.23 -25.75 2.59
N LYS A 500 8.92 -25.55 2.56
CA LYS A 500 8.24 -24.42 1.90
C LYS A 500 8.80 -23.05 2.32
N HIS A 501 9.24 -22.93 3.57
CA HIS A 501 9.73 -21.67 4.15
C HIS A 501 11.26 -21.52 4.12
N VAL A 502 11.97 -22.49 3.54
CA VAL A 502 13.44 -22.45 3.37
C VAL A 502 13.77 -22.05 1.93
N LYS A 503 14.73 -21.14 1.73
CA LYS A 503 15.08 -20.68 0.38
C LYS A 503 15.67 -21.82 -0.46
N SER A 504 15.21 -21.94 -1.71
CA SER A 504 15.60 -23.02 -2.62
C SER A 504 17.07 -22.93 -3.08
N ASN A 505 17.76 -24.04 -3.32
CA ASN A 505 17.31 -25.43 -3.08
C ASN A 505 17.35 -25.77 -1.59
N ALA A 506 16.31 -26.44 -1.10
CA ALA A 506 16.11 -26.68 0.32
C ALA A 506 15.94 -28.16 0.65
N ILE A 507 16.54 -28.59 1.76
CA ILE A 507 16.35 -29.91 2.36
C ILE A 507 16.07 -29.68 3.85
N VAL A 508 14.98 -30.25 4.35
CA VAL A 508 14.66 -30.27 5.78
C VAL A 508 14.73 -31.70 6.28
N ILE A 509 15.50 -31.91 7.35
CA ILE A 509 15.55 -33.18 8.07
C ILE A 509 14.75 -32.97 9.36
N ALA A 510 13.71 -33.77 9.54
CA ALA A 510 12.83 -33.67 10.70
C ALA A 510 12.68 -35.00 11.42
N LYS A 511 12.34 -34.91 12.71
CA LYS A 511 11.94 -36.03 13.55
C LYS A 511 10.92 -35.54 14.57
N VAL A 512 9.66 -35.93 14.42
CA VAL A 512 8.56 -35.57 15.32
C VAL A 512 8.61 -36.43 16.58
N SER A 513 9.08 -37.67 16.47
CA SER A 513 9.17 -38.62 17.57
C SER A 513 10.49 -38.48 18.36
N LEU A 514 10.42 -37.77 19.48
CA LEU A 514 11.30 -37.99 20.62
C LEU A 514 10.43 -38.57 21.74
N SER A 515 10.19 -39.89 21.68
CA SER A 515 9.83 -40.65 22.87
C SER A 515 10.97 -40.65 23.87
#